data_AF-A0A7C5DR30-F1
#
_entry.id   AF-A0A7C5DR30-F1
#
_cell.length_a   1.000
_cell.length_b   1.000
_cell.length_c   1.000
_cell.angle_alpha   90.00
_cell.angle_beta   90.00
_cell.angle_gamma   90.00
#
_symmetry.space_group_name_H-M   'P 1'
#
loop_
_entity.id
_entity.type
_entity.pdbx_description
1 polymer ?
#
loop_
_entity_poly.entity_id
_entity_poly.type
_entity_poly.pdbx_seq_one_letter_code
_entity_poly.pdbx_strand_id
1 'polypeptide(L)' 'MKIMVINPNSSEEMTRQIEQVLSHIKRPETELTVVRVEEAPPAIESDTDIAQAVPGVLRLVRRANEEGYDA' A
#
# COMPACT_ATOMS: atom_id res chain seq x y z
N MET A 1 2.11 -15.67 7.09
CA MET A 1 2.82 -14.76 6.18
C MET A 1 2.26 -13.37 6.39
N LYS A 2 3.11 -12.38 6.58
CA LYS A 2 2.76 -11.00 6.88
C LYS A 2 2.99 -10.15 5.63
N ILE A 3 1.92 -9.62 5.04
CA ILE A 3 1.96 -8.90 3.76
C ILE A 3 1.57 -7.43 3.98
N MET A 4 2.38 -6.51 3.45
CA MET A 4 2.03 -5.09 3.36
C MET A 4 1.59 -4.75 1.95
N VAL A 5 0.33 -4.38 1.77
CA VAL A 5 -0.18 -3.88 0.48
C VAL A 5 -0.16 -2.36 0.49
N ILE A 6 0.63 -1.78 -0.41
CA ILE A 6 0.80 -0.33 -0.53
C ILE A 6 -0.05 0.17 -1.70
N ASN A 7 -1.07 0.98 -1.40
CA ASN A 7 -1.72 1.83 -2.38
C ASN A 7 -0.79 3.01 -2.70
N PRO A 8 -0.32 3.18 -3.94
CA PRO A 8 0.62 4.24 -4.29
C PRO A 8 0.01 5.64 -4.30
N ASN A 9 -1.32 5.77 -4.36
CA ASN A 9 -2.02 7.05 -4.26
C ASN A 9 -2.45 7.36 -2.82
N SER A 10 -2.94 8.58 -2.60
CA SER A 10 -3.42 9.03 -1.27
C SER A 10 -4.91 8.80 -1.03
N SER A 11 -5.65 8.12 -1.90
CA SER A 11 -7.09 7.91 -1.69
C SER A 11 -7.38 6.95 -0.53
N GLU A 12 -7.99 7.47 0.54
CA GLU A 12 -8.44 6.66 1.67
C GLU A 12 -9.54 5.67 1.25
N GLU A 13 -10.47 6.11 0.40
CA GLU A 13 -11.54 5.26 -0.12
C GLU A 13 -10.97 4.07 -0.89
N MET A 14 -10.04 4.32 -1.81
CA MET A 14 -9.37 3.26 -2.57
C MET A 14 -8.65 2.27 -1.63
N THR A 15 -7.97 2.79 -0.61
CA THR A 15 -7.25 1.97 0.37
C THR A 15 -8.20 1.05 1.14
N ARG A 16 -9.36 1.57 1.57
CA ARG A 16 -10.41 0.79 2.23
C ARG A 16 -11.00 -0.28 1.31
N GLN A 17 -11.24 0.04 0.03
CA GLN A 17 -11.74 -0.93 -0.94
C GLN A 17 -10.75 -2.07 -1.17
N ILE A 18 -9.45 -1.76 -1.31
CA ILE A 18 -8.38 -2.77 -1.39
C ILE A 18 -8.40 -3.67 -0.15
N GLU A 19 -8.41 -3.08 1.04
CA GLU A 19 -8.43 -3.83 2.30
C GLU A 19 -9.66 -4.74 2.41
N GLN A 20 -10.84 -4.24 2.04
CA GLN A 20 -12.06 -5.04 2.02
C GLN A 20 -11.91 -6.24 1.10
N VAL A 21 -11.54 -6.05 -0.17
CA VAL A 21 -11.42 -7.16 -1.13
C VAL A 21 -10.38 -8.19 -0.66
N LEU A 22 -9.20 -7.72 -0.23
CA LEU A 22 -8.12 -8.60 0.21
C LEU A 22 -8.47 -9.38 1.48
N SER A 23 -9.21 -8.76 2.42
CA SER A 23 -9.65 -9.42 3.66
C SER A 23 -10.57 -10.62 3.39
N HIS A 24 -11.33 -10.61 2.28
CA HIS A 24 -12.22 -11.71 1.91
C HIS A 24 -11.48 -12.87 1.22
N ILE A 25 -10.32 -12.62 0.60
CA ILE A 25 -9.60 -13.63 -0.19
C ILE A 25 -8.29 -14.10 0.45
N LYS A 26 -7.77 -13.38 1.45
CA LYS A 26 -6.54 -13.79 2.16
C LYS A 26 -6.75 -15.12 2.86
N ARG A 27 -5.70 -15.93 2.94
CA ARG A 27 -5.72 -17.16 3.75
C ARG A 27 -5.87 -16.79 5.24
N PRO A 28 -6.49 -17.65 6.07
CA PRO A 28 -6.67 -17.38 7.50
C PRO A 28 -5.36 -17.00 8.23
N GLU A 29 -4.26 -17.66 7.89
CA GLU A 29 -2.92 -17.49 8.45
C GLU A 29 -2.11 -16.33 7.85
N THR A 30 -2.69 -15.56 6.93
CA THR A 30 -2.05 -14.37 6.36
C THR A 30 -2.40 -13.14 7.19
N GLU A 31 -1.40 -12.48 7.76
CA GLU A 31 -1.52 -11.16 8.36
C GLU A 31 -1.46 -10.13 7.23
N LEU A 32 -2.45 -9.23 7.18
CA LEU A 32 -2.58 -8.23 6.12
C LEU A 32 -2.50 -6.84 6.75
N THR A 33 -1.70 -5.97 6.16
CA THR A 33 -1.69 -4.53 6.44
C THR A 33 -1.83 -3.80 5.13
N VAL A 34 -2.81 -2.90 5.02
CA VAL A 34 -3.03 -2.08 3.82
C VAL A 34 -2.77 -0.63 4.17
N VAL A 35 -1.89 0.02 3.42
CA VAL A 35 -1.48 1.42 3.65
C VAL A 35 -1.54 2.22 2.36
N ARG A 36 -1.48 3.55 2.49
CA ARG A 36 -1.41 4.50 1.37
C ARG A 36 -0.22 5.42 1.53
N VAL A 37 0.20 6.04 0.43
CA VAL A 37 1.16 7.14 0.46
C VAL A 37 0.40 8.44 0.69
N GLU A 38 0.49 9.03 1.88
CA GLU A 38 -0.34 10.19 2.27
C GLU A 38 -0.03 11.45 1.43
N GLU A 39 1.24 11.63 1.07
CA GLU A 39 1.76 12.76 0.29
C GLU A 39 1.65 12.57 -1.24
N ALA A 40 1.13 11.44 -1.71
CA ALA A 40 0.92 11.19 -3.13
C ALA A 40 -0.35 11.91 -3.65
N PRO A 41 -0.48 12.09 -4.97
CA PRO A 41 -1.73 12.50 -5.58
C PRO A 41 -2.88 11.51 -5.24
N PRO A 42 -4.14 11.95 -5.27
CA PRO A 42 -5.29 11.09 -4.97
C PRO A 42 -5.51 9.98 -6.02
N ALA A 43 -5.01 10.18 -7.24
CA ALA A 43 -4.99 9.21 -8.32
C ALA A 43 -3.67 9.33 -9.10
N ILE A 44 -3.23 8.24 -9.73
CA ILE A 44 -2.02 8.22 -10.57
C ILE A 44 -2.47 8.18 -12.03
N GLU A 45 -2.30 9.30 -12.76
CA GLU A 45 -2.80 9.44 -14.13
C GLU A 45 -1.71 9.93 -15.10
N SER A 46 -0.49 10.16 -14.60
CA SER A 46 0.65 10.65 -15.37
C SER A 46 2.00 10.18 -14.80
N ASP A 47 3.07 10.33 -15.59
CA ASP A 47 4.44 10.07 -15.13
C ASP A 47 4.86 10.99 -13.98
N THR A 48 4.31 12.20 -13.94
CA THR A 48 4.52 13.15 -12.83
C THR A 48 3.92 12.59 -11.54
N ASP A 49 2.72 12.02 -11.59
CA ASP A 49 2.09 11.43 -10.41
C ASP A 49 2.88 10.22 -9.91
N ILE A 50 3.37 9.40 -10.83
CA ILE A 50 4.28 8.27 -10.52
C ILE A 50 5.52 8.80 -9.81
N ALA A 51 6.20 9.81 -10.38
CA ALA A 51 7.41 10.39 -9.81
C ALA A 51 7.17 10.96 -8.40
N GLN A 52 6.00 11.54 -8.14
CA GLN A 52 5.62 12.02 -6.81
C GLN A 52 5.35 10.88 -5.81
N ALA A 53 4.74 9.77 -6.25
CA ALA A 53 4.41 8.64 -5.38
C ALA A 53 5.62 7.77 -5.00
N VAL A 54 6.57 7.58 -5.92
CA VAL A 54 7.71 6.66 -5.78
C VAL A 54 8.48 6.83 -4.45
N PRO A 55 8.87 8.05 -4.01
CA PRO A 55 9.58 8.22 -2.75
C PRO A 55 8.81 7.70 -1.53
N GLY A 56 7.49 7.90 -1.50
CA GLY A 56 6.62 7.43 -0.42
C GLY A 56 6.46 5.91 -0.42
N VAL A 57 6.28 5.31 -1.61
CA VAL A 57 6.25 3.85 -1.75
C VAL A 57 7.56 3.23 -1.23
N LEU A 58 8.72 3.76 -1.63
CA LEU A 58 10.01 3.24 -1.20
C LEU A 58 10.23 3.37 0.32
N ARG A 59 9.71 4.43 0.97
CA ARG A 59 9.72 4.55 2.43
C ARG A 59 8.89 3.46 3.10
N LEU A 60 7.70 3.17 2.57
CA LEU A 60 6.83 2.12 3.12
C LEU A 60 7.42 0.73 2.90
N VAL A 61 8.05 0.45 1.75
CA VAL A 61 8.80 -0.80 1.51
C VAL A 61 9.94 -0.94 2.51
N ARG A 62 10.72 0.12 2.75
CA ARG A 62 11.78 0.10 3.75
C ARG A 62 11.22 -0.21 5.14
N ARG A 63 10.14 0.45 5.53
CA ARG A 63 9.44 0.20 6.80
C ARG A 63 8.96 -1.25 6.90
N ALA A 64 8.38 -1.79 5.83
CA ALA A 64 7.92 -3.19 5.79
C ALA A 64 9.08 -4.16 6.03
N ASN A 65 10.23 -3.92 5.41
CA ASN A 65 11.44 -4.71 5.64
C ASN A 65 11.93 -4.61 7.10
N GLU A 66 11.96 -3.40 7.67
CA GLU A 66 12.36 -3.16 9.06
C GLU A 66 11.38 -3.80 10.08
N GLU A 67 10.09 -3.86 9.75
CA GLU A 67 9.03 -4.48 10.56
C GLU A 67 8.83 -5.98 10.28
N GLY A 68 9.69 -6.59 9.45
CA GLY A 68 9.70 -8.02 9.18
C GLY A 68 8.48 -8.54 8.42
N TYR A 69 7.96 -7.78 7.45
CA TYR A 69 6.99 -8.30 6.49
C TYR A 69 7.67 -9.28 5.53
N ASP A 70 6.92 -10.29 5.09
CA ASP A 70 7.39 -11.32 4.17
C ASP A 70 7.25 -10.89 2.70
N ALA A 71 6.33 -9.95 2.42
CA ALA A 71 6.01 -9.42 1.10
C ALA A 71 5.42 -8.00 1.17
#